data_AF-A0A3D6D502-F1
#
_entry.id   AF-A0A3D6D502-F1
#
_cell.length_a   1.000
_cell.length_b   1.000
_cell.length_c   1.000
_cell.angle_alpha   90.00
_cell.angle_beta   90.00
_cell.angle_gamma   90.00
#
_symmetry.space_group_name_H-M   'P 1'
#
loop_
_entity.id
_entity.type
_entity.pdbx_description
1 polymer ?
#
loop_
_entity_poly.entity_id
_entity_poly.type
_entity_poly.pdbx_seq_one_letter_code
_entity_poly.pdbx_strand_id
1 'polypeptide(L)'
;MAVQLYDVRPIGEILQAILLPAFKNFLAEGETVPGLSLSGPEGQTYIIETTSELGKSARWSKLSEIEFTDHSSFTLDFEGAGNSVRFYRARKVIEAPDLRRFSWIAPGTFTLGSPPDEQNRDTDEKPLTIVTLTRGFWMGRYEVTQGEYLELFEENPSRFKLGLDYPVENTNWDIAMLYCERLTQREAEAGRLPEDFIYRLPTEAEWEYACRAGTTTRYSFGNDSDFELFDDYAWHLGNSEGRTHPVDEKLPNPWGLHGLHGSVYEWCLGWHVYYPGGHVTN
;
A
#
# COMPACT_ATOMS: atom_id res chain seq x y z
N MET A 1 9.94 -0.52 11.77
CA MET A 1 9.16 0.62 11.18
C MET A 1 8.07 0.04 10.30
N ALA A 2 6.90 0.68 10.21
CA ALA A 2 5.88 0.36 9.20
C ALA A 2 6.07 1.22 7.94
N VAL A 3 5.74 0.65 6.79
CA VAL A 3 5.76 1.33 5.49
C VAL A 3 4.43 1.12 4.79
N GLN A 4 3.93 2.17 4.17
CA GLN A 4 2.69 2.19 3.39
C GLN A 4 2.96 2.49 1.93
N LEU A 5 2.09 2.01 1.05
CA LEU A 5 1.99 2.44 -0.34
C LEU A 5 0.75 3.32 -0.52
N TYR A 6 0.95 4.57 -0.95
CA TYR A 6 -0.06 5.63 -0.95
C TYR A 6 -0.20 6.28 -2.33
N ASP A 7 -1.44 6.47 -2.77
CA ASP A 7 -1.78 7.19 -4.00
C ASP A 7 -1.73 8.71 -3.75
N VAL A 8 -1.02 9.49 -4.57
CA VAL A 8 -0.80 10.93 -4.35
C VAL A 8 -1.77 11.86 -5.08
N ARG A 9 -2.69 11.34 -5.90
CA ARG A 9 -3.63 12.18 -6.69
C ARG A 9 -4.66 12.96 -5.84
N PRO A 10 -5.10 14.17 -6.23
CA PRO A 10 -6.15 14.91 -5.49
C PRO A 10 -7.50 14.16 -5.39
N ILE A 11 -8.14 14.22 -4.21
CA ILE A 11 -9.48 13.65 -3.97
C ILE A 11 -10.50 14.42 -4.82
N GLY A 12 -11.10 13.77 -5.81
CA GLY A 12 -12.14 14.36 -6.66
C GLY A 12 -11.84 14.35 -8.15
N GLU A 13 -10.62 13.99 -8.56
CA GLU A 13 -10.41 13.47 -9.91
C GLU A 13 -10.96 12.05 -9.97
N ILE A 14 -12.27 11.97 -10.17
CA ILE A 14 -12.84 10.88 -10.95
C ILE A 14 -11.92 10.77 -12.17
N LEU A 15 -11.27 9.61 -12.34
CA LEU A 15 -10.58 9.21 -13.56
C LEU A 15 -11.53 9.40 -14.76
N GLN A 16 -11.63 10.64 -15.26
CA GLN A 16 -11.79 10.88 -16.67
C GLN A 16 -10.51 10.30 -17.24
N ALA A 17 -10.68 9.19 -17.96
CA ALA A 17 -9.63 8.49 -18.71
C ALA A 17 -8.49 9.45 -19.09
N ILE A 18 -7.44 9.46 -18.26
CA ILE A 18 -6.20 10.15 -18.58
C ILE A 18 -5.61 9.32 -19.71
N LEU A 19 -5.86 9.78 -20.93
CA LEU A 19 -5.06 9.43 -22.09
C LEU A 19 -3.63 9.82 -21.73
N LEU A 20 -2.83 8.83 -21.34
CA LEU A 20 -1.39 8.98 -21.18
C LEU A 20 -0.81 9.64 -22.44
N PRO A 21 0.20 10.52 -22.33
CA PRO A 21 0.77 11.26 -23.48
C PRO A 21 1.39 10.40 -24.59
N ALA A 22 1.40 9.06 -24.46
CA ALA A 22 1.82 8.15 -25.51
C ALA A 22 0.76 7.94 -26.62
N PHE A 23 -0.48 8.38 -26.42
CA PHE A 23 -1.55 8.24 -27.42
C PHE A 23 -1.58 9.42 -28.40
N LYS A 24 -0.70 9.42 -29.41
CA LYS A 24 -0.97 10.18 -30.63
C LYS A 24 -1.97 9.40 -31.49
N ASN A 25 -3.24 9.79 -31.41
CA ASN A 25 -4.22 9.46 -32.44
C ASN A 25 -3.76 10.09 -33.77
N PHE A 26 -3.29 9.27 -34.70
CA PHE A 26 -3.26 9.65 -36.11
C PHE A 26 -4.49 9.05 -36.79
N LEU A 27 -5.49 9.89 -37.04
CA LEU A 27 -6.43 9.66 -38.13
C LEU A 27 -5.84 10.40 -39.35
N ALA A 28 -5.36 9.65 -40.33
CA ALA A 28 -5.10 10.15 -41.68
C ALA A 28 -5.81 9.24 -42.68
N GLU A 29 -6.45 9.85 -43.68
CA GLU A 29 -7.19 9.17 -44.75
C GLU A 29 -6.28 8.24 -45.57
N GLY A 30 -6.80 7.05 -45.87
CA GLY A 30 -6.16 6.07 -46.75
C GLY A 30 -5.79 4.80 -45.99
N GLU A 31 -6.72 3.84 -45.98
CA GLU A 31 -6.56 2.45 -45.48
C GLU A 31 -5.79 2.31 -44.16
N THR A 32 -6.43 2.69 -43.05
CA THR A 32 -5.93 2.39 -41.70
C THR A 32 -6.76 1.25 -41.12
N VAL A 33 -6.17 0.05 -41.00
CA VAL A 33 -6.69 -0.93 -40.04
C VAL A 33 -6.55 -0.27 -38.67
N PRO A 34 -7.62 -0.16 -37.86
CA PRO A 34 -7.48 0.35 -36.51
C PRO A 34 -6.50 -0.57 -35.76
N GLY A 35 -5.47 0.03 -35.18
CA GLY A 35 -4.43 -0.72 -34.49
C GLY A 35 -3.97 -0.05 -33.21
N LEU A 36 -3.40 -0.86 -32.32
CA LEU A 36 -2.87 -0.44 -31.04
C LEU A 36 -1.37 -0.70 -31.02
N SER A 37 -0.58 0.37 -30.96
CA SER A 37 0.87 0.27 -30.81
C SER A 37 1.27 0.46 -29.35
N LEU A 38 2.00 -0.50 -28.79
CA LEU A 38 2.53 -0.42 -27.43
C LEU A 38 4.05 -0.62 -27.45
N SER A 39 4.74 0.05 -26.53
CA SER A 39 6.15 -0.18 -26.23
C SER A 39 6.35 -0.22 -24.71
N GLY A 40 7.29 -1.02 -24.25
CA GLY A 40 7.57 -1.20 -22.83
C GLY A 40 8.89 -1.94 -22.59
N PRO A 41 9.39 -1.96 -21.34
CA PRO A 41 10.56 -2.76 -20.97
C PRO A 41 10.26 -4.26 -21.03
N GLU A 42 11.30 -5.08 -21.20
CA GLU A 42 11.19 -6.55 -21.10
C GLU A 42 10.59 -6.98 -19.74
N GLY A 43 9.77 -8.03 -19.74
CA GLY A 43 8.98 -8.54 -18.62
C GLY A 43 7.68 -7.78 -18.36
N GLN A 44 7.43 -6.65 -19.03
CA GLN A 44 6.22 -5.88 -18.82
C GLN A 44 5.01 -6.56 -19.47
N THR A 45 3.97 -6.81 -18.68
CA THR A 45 2.70 -7.39 -19.18
C THR A 45 1.61 -6.33 -19.36
N TYR A 46 0.78 -6.48 -20.40
CA TYR A 46 -0.42 -5.69 -20.68
C TYR A 46 -1.61 -6.61 -20.99
N ILE A 47 -2.77 -6.27 -20.44
CA ILE A 47 -4.05 -6.87 -20.84
C ILE A 47 -4.73 -5.94 -21.82
N ILE A 48 -5.01 -6.44 -23.02
CA ILE A 48 -5.77 -5.75 -24.04
C ILE A 48 -7.24 -6.01 -23.80
N GLU A 49 -8.05 -4.96 -23.75
CA GLU A 49 -9.48 -5.05 -23.49
C GLU A 49 -10.28 -4.32 -24.57
N THR A 50 -11.52 -4.76 -24.80
CA THR A 50 -12.43 -4.19 -25.79
C THR A 50 -13.82 -3.93 -25.22
N THR A 51 -14.53 -2.95 -25.78
CA THR A 51 -15.93 -2.61 -25.47
C THR A 51 -16.63 -2.10 -26.74
N SER A 52 -17.96 -2.20 -26.79
CA SER A 52 -18.80 -1.59 -27.84
C SER A 52 -19.37 -0.22 -27.44
N GLU A 53 -19.10 0.24 -26.22
CA GLU A 53 -19.62 1.50 -25.67
C GLU A 53 -18.58 2.25 -24.83
N LEU A 54 -18.65 3.59 -24.82
CA LEU A 54 -17.83 4.45 -23.97
C LEU A 54 -18.69 5.10 -22.89
N GLY A 55 -18.12 5.26 -21.68
CA GLY A 55 -18.78 5.89 -20.55
C GLY A 55 -18.38 5.26 -19.21
N LYS A 56 -18.82 5.85 -18.11
CA LYS A 56 -18.49 5.37 -16.74
C LYS A 56 -18.98 3.95 -16.46
N SER A 57 -20.02 3.50 -17.16
CA SER A 57 -20.62 2.17 -16.99
C SER A 57 -20.12 1.15 -18.02
N ALA A 58 -19.20 1.53 -18.91
CA ALA A 58 -18.73 0.68 -20.00
C ALA A 58 -18.08 -0.60 -19.45
N ARG A 59 -18.54 -1.75 -19.94
CA ARG A 59 -17.99 -3.06 -19.57
C ARG A 59 -16.91 -3.47 -20.56
N TRP A 60 -15.68 -3.53 -20.08
CA TRP A 60 -14.52 -3.95 -20.86
C TRP A 60 -14.29 -5.46 -20.73
N SER A 61 -14.07 -6.13 -21.86
CA SER A 61 -13.78 -7.56 -21.93
C SER A 61 -12.33 -7.79 -22.35
N LYS A 62 -11.63 -8.72 -21.70
CA LYS A 62 -10.27 -9.10 -22.09
C LYS A 62 -10.26 -9.71 -23.49
N LEU A 63 -9.40 -9.16 -24.35
CA LEU A 63 -9.14 -9.63 -25.70
C LEU A 63 -7.85 -10.44 -25.77
N SER A 64 -6.77 -9.95 -25.16
CA SER A 64 -5.46 -10.61 -25.15
C SER A 64 -4.62 -10.21 -23.94
N GLU A 65 -3.53 -10.92 -23.72
CA GLU A 65 -2.47 -10.58 -22.77
C GLU A 65 -1.13 -10.64 -23.50
N ILE A 66 -0.30 -9.63 -23.30
CA ILE A 66 0.96 -9.42 -24.02
C ILE A 66 2.04 -9.14 -23.00
N GLU A 67 3.11 -9.92 -23.03
CA GLU A 67 4.32 -9.71 -22.26
C GLU A 67 5.46 -9.31 -23.20
N PHE A 68 6.20 -8.25 -22.87
CA PHE A 68 7.36 -7.83 -23.65
C PHE A 68 8.55 -8.74 -23.34
N THR A 69 9.17 -9.35 -24.36
CA THR A 69 10.27 -10.33 -24.16
C THR A 69 11.65 -9.83 -24.59
N ASP A 70 11.76 -8.64 -25.20
CA ASP A 70 13.00 -8.18 -25.85
C ASP A 70 13.03 -6.66 -26.16
N HIS A 71 12.41 -5.81 -25.32
CA HIS A 71 12.23 -4.38 -25.61
C HIS A 71 11.51 -4.07 -26.94
N SER A 72 10.67 -4.99 -27.42
CA SER A 72 9.93 -4.83 -28.66
C SER A 72 8.84 -3.76 -28.55
N SER A 73 8.50 -3.14 -29.69
CA SER A 73 7.19 -2.54 -29.89
C SER A 73 6.28 -3.59 -30.53
N PHE A 74 5.00 -3.55 -30.18
CA PHE A 74 4.03 -4.47 -30.73
C PHE A 74 2.85 -3.67 -31.31
N THR A 75 2.33 -4.09 -32.46
CA THR A 75 1.13 -3.53 -33.10
C THR A 75 0.06 -4.61 -33.18
N LEU A 76 -1.10 -4.40 -32.56
CA LEU A 76 -2.30 -5.22 -32.80
C LEU A 76 -3.04 -4.57 -33.94
N ASP A 77 -3.22 -5.31 -35.02
CA ASP A 77 -4.17 -4.95 -36.06
C ASP A 77 -5.52 -5.59 -35.72
N PHE A 78 -6.57 -4.76 -35.61
CA PHE A 78 -7.92 -5.24 -35.37
C PHE A 78 -8.63 -5.50 -36.70
N GLU A 79 -8.12 -6.45 -37.48
CA GLU A 79 -8.74 -6.86 -38.74
C GLU A 79 -10.18 -7.36 -38.53
N GLY A 80 -11.10 -6.95 -39.42
CA GLY A 80 -12.43 -7.56 -39.50
C GLY A 80 -13.43 -7.14 -38.42
N ALA A 81 -13.27 -5.99 -37.76
CA ALA A 81 -14.22 -5.50 -36.74
C ALA A 81 -15.69 -5.31 -37.24
N GLY A 82 -15.95 -5.47 -38.54
CA GLY A 82 -17.26 -5.30 -39.16
C GLY A 82 -17.81 -3.88 -38.97
N ASN A 83 -19.08 -3.67 -39.30
CA ASN A 83 -19.74 -2.36 -39.13
C ASN A 83 -20.06 -2.01 -37.65
N SER A 84 -19.51 -2.76 -36.68
CA SER A 84 -19.72 -2.52 -35.26
C SER A 84 -18.62 -1.63 -34.70
N VAL A 85 -18.98 -0.48 -34.12
CA VAL A 85 -18.04 0.37 -33.40
C VAL A 85 -17.49 -0.41 -32.21
N ARG A 86 -16.17 -0.53 -32.15
CA ARG A 86 -15.44 -1.12 -31.02
C ARG A 86 -14.36 -0.16 -30.54
N PHE A 87 -14.14 -0.16 -29.24
CA PHE A 87 -13.08 0.57 -28.59
C PHE A 87 -12.12 -0.42 -27.95
N TYR A 88 -10.85 -0.05 -27.91
CA TYR A 88 -9.78 -0.89 -27.38
C TYR A 88 -8.96 -0.09 -26.38
N ARG A 89 -8.42 -0.77 -25.35
CA ARG A 89 -7.44 -0.20 -24.44
C ARG A 89 -6.41 -1.24 -24.05
N ALA A 90 -5.19 -0.79 -23.79
CA ALA A 90 -4.20 -1.58 -23.08
C ALA A 90 -4.22 -1.17 -21.61
N ARG A 91 -4.42 -2.14 -20.73
CA ARG A 91 -4.24 -1.96 -19.29
C ARG A 91 -2.93 -2.62 -18.90
N LYS A 92 -1.97 -1.81 -18.44
CA LYS A 92 -0.72 -2.31 -17.86
C LYS A 92 -1.06 -3.29 -16.75
N VAL A 93 -0.55 -4.52 -16.83
CA VAL A 93 -0.55 -5.41 -15.68
C VAL A 93 0.56 -4.89 -14.80
N ILE A 94 0.14 -4.19 -13.76
CA ILE A 94 1.02 -3.91 -12.65
C ILE A 94 1.08 -5.24 -11.91
N GLU A 95 2.18 -5.98 -12.09
CA GLU A 95 2.58 -6.95 -11.07
C GLU A 95 2.73 -6.13 -9.82
N ALA A 96 1.69 -6.14 -9.01
CA ALA A 96 1.59 -5.23 -7.92
C ALA A 96 2.77 -5.53 -6.98
N PRO A 97 3.49 -4.49 -6.53
CA PRO A 97 4.80 -4.66 -5.88
C PRO A 97 4.67 -5.66 -4.75
N ASP A 98 5.30 -6.84 -4.85
CA ASP A 98 5.01 -8.05 -4.04
C ASP A 98 3.86 -7.86 -3.04
N LEU A 99 2.63 -7.68 -3.55
CA LEU A 99 1.51 -7.22 -2.69
C LEU A 99 1.13 -8.28 -1.65
N ARG A 100 1.75 -9.46 -1.72
CA ARG A 100 1.66 -10.47 -0.66
C ARG A 100 2.15 -9.93 0.68
N ARG A 101 3.02 -8.92 0.68
CA ARG A 101 3.53 -8.24 1.89
C ARG A 101 2.72 -7.03 2.31
N PHE A 102 1.71 -6.63 1.54
CA PHE A 102 0.86 -5.49 1.88
C PHE A 102 -0.60 -5.94 2.06
N SER A 103 -1.34 -5.20 2.87
CA SER A 103 -2.78 -5.32 3.04
C SER A 103 -3.46 -4.03 2.61
N TRP A 104 -4.50 -4.15 1.78
CA TRP A 104 -5.33 -3.02 1.41
C TRP A 104 -6.17 -2.58 2.60
N ILE A 105 -6.03 -1.32 2.98
CA ILE A 105 -6.79 -0.68 4.03
C ILE A 105 -7.81 0.24 3.38
N ALA A 106 -9.09 -0.11 3.50
CA ALA A 106 -10.18 0.64 2.88
C ALA A 106 -10.37 2.00 3.59
N PRO A 107 -10.76 3.06 2.84
CA PRO A 107 -11.13 4.34 3.45
C PRO A 107 -12.27 4.15 4.45
N GLY A 108 -12.34 5.01 5.46
CA GLY A 108 -13.38 4.92 6.47
C GLY A 108 -13.22 5.94 7.58
N THR A 109 -14.17 5.91 8.50
CA THR A 109 -14.21 6.78 9.68
C THR A 109 -14.02 5.94 10.93
N PHE A 110 -13.18 6.41 11.85
CA PHE A 110 -12.96 5.79 13.15
C PHE A 110 -12.73 6.84 14.24
N THR A 111 -12.63 6.37 15.48
CA THR A 111 -12.28 7.21 16.63
C THR A 111 -10.83 6.96 17.03
N LEU A 112 -10.00 7.99 16.91
CA LEU A 112 -8.61 8.05 17.35
C LEU A 112 -8.53 8.35 18.84
N GLY A 113 -7.61 7.67 19.53
CA GLY A 113 -7.38 7.76 20.97
C GLY A 113 -8.23 6.80 21.78
N SER A 114 -8.12 6.86 23.10
CA SER A 114 -8.73 5.91 24.03
C SER A 114 -9.83 6.52 24.90
N PRO A 115 -10.89 5.76 25.24
CA PRO A 115 -11.98 6.25 26.08
C PRO A 115 -11.53 6.45 27.54
N PRO A 116 -12.18 7.36 28.31
CA PRO A 116 -11.72 7.77 29.63
C PRO A 116 -11.59 6.64 30.67
N ASP A 117 -12.32 5.55 30.48
CA ASP A 117 -12.37 4.37 31.34
C ASP A 117 -11.48 3.22 30.85
N GLU A 118 -10.72 3.40 29.77
CA GLU A 118 -9.80 2.37 29.27
C GLU A 118 -8.64 2.13 30.25
N GLN A 119 -8.36 0.85 30.51
CA GLN A 119 -7.31 0.41 31.43
C GLN A 119 -5.93 0.81 30.90
N ASN A 120 -5.09 1.39 31.77
CA ASN A 120 -3.71 1.82 31.47
C ASN A 120 -3.56 2.90 30.38
N ARG A 121 -4.64 3.61 30.05
CA ARG A 121 -4.64 4.79 29.18
C ARG A 121 -3.74 5.90 29.68
N ASP A 122 -2.97 6.50 28.79
CA ASP A 122 -2.14 7.68 29.05
C ASP A 122 -2.90 9.01 28.81
N THR A 123 -2.25 10.10 29.17
CA THR A 123 -2.78 11.46 29.21
C THR A 123 -2.75 12.18 27.86
N ASP A 124 -1.95 11.71 26.91
CA ASP A 124 -1.85 12.22 25.53
C ASP A 124 -2.80 11.51 24.56
N GLU A 125 -3.41 10.39 24.96
CA GLU A 125 -4.41 9.66 24.16
C GLU A 125 -5.81 10.35 24.13
N LYS A 126 -5.88 11.66 24.38
CA LYS A 126 -7.11 12.48 24.41
C LYS A 126 -6.94 13.80 23.65
N PRO A 127 -8.07 14.46 23.32
CA PRO A 127 -9.43 13.94 23.32
C PRO A 127 -9.67 12.90 22.22
N LEU A 128 -10.71 12.08 22.41
CA LEU A 128 -11.24 11.23 21.34
C LEU A 128 -11.54 12.10 20.11
N THR A 129 -10.99 11.69 18.97
CA THR A 129 -11.08 12.44 17.71
C THR A 129 -11.69 11.55 16.64
N ILE A 130 -12.77 11.99 16.00
CA ILE A 130 -13.36 11.27 14.88
C ILE A 130 -12.56 11.60 13.63
N VAL A 131 -11.83 10.63 13.10
CA VAL A 131 -11.01 10.79 11.90
C VAL A 131 -11.69 10.09 10.73
N THR A 132 -11.82 10.78 9.61
CA THR A 132 -12.25 10.20 8.33
C THR A 132 -11.08 10.13 7.37
N LEU A 133 -10.62 8.91 7.07
CA LEU A 133 -9.66 8.64 6.01
C LEU A 133 -10.43 8.55 4.69
N THR A 134 -10.26 9.55 3.85
CA THR A 134 -10.99 9.70 2.59
C THR A 134 -10.46 8.80 1.48
N ARG A 135 -9.27 8.23 1.68
CA ARG A 135 -8.57 7.37 0.72
C ARG A 135 -8.13 6.09 1.39
N GLY A 136 -8.25 5.00 0.64
CA GLY A 136 -7.60 3.77 1.03
C GLY A 136 -6.11 3.82 0.71
N PHE A 137 -5.35 3.01 1.41
CA PHE A 137 -3.90 2.89 1.27
C PHE A 137 -3.51 1.44 1.49
N TRP A 138 -2.30 1.07 1.11
CA TRP A 138 -1.76 -0.24 1.45
C TRP A 138 -0.82 -0.10 2.65
N MET A 139 -0.91 -1.00 3.61
CA MET A 139 -0.01 -1.08 4.77
C MET A 139 0.82 -2.37 4.68
N GLY A 140 2.11 -2.31 4.99
CA GLY A 140 2.92 -3.51 5.18
C GLY A 140 2.29 -4.43 6.23
N ARG A 141 2.22 -5.74 5.95
CA ARG A 141 1.66 -6.74 6.88
C ARG A 141 2.50 -6.94 8.13
N TYR A 142 3.77 -6.60 8.01
CA TYR A 142 4.83 -6.79 8.99
C TYR A 142 5.62 -5.49 9.12
N GLU A 143 6.38 -5.34 10.20
CA GLU A 143 7.43 -4.31 10.19
C GLU A 143 8.45 -4.61 9.07
N VAL A 144 9.09 -3.56 8.55
CA VAL A 144 10.20 -3.73 7.59
C VAL A 144 11.25 -4.64 8.21
N THR A 145 11.56 -5.72 7.51
CA THR A 145 12.51 -6.74 7.96
C THR A 145 13.95 -6.32 7.68
N GLN A 146 14.90 -6.97 8.36
CA GLN A 146 16.33 -6.76 8.14
C GLN A 146 16.74 -7.11 6.71
N GLY A 147 16.12 -8.13 6.11
CA GLY A 147 16.35 -8.49 4.71
C GLY A 147 15.90 -7.41 3.74
N GLU A 148 14.67 -6.91 3.90
CA GLU A 148 14.14 -5.83 3.07
C GLU A 148 14.95 -4.53 3.22
N TYR A 149 15.42 -4.24 4.42
CA TYR A 149 16.30 -3.11 4.66
C TYR A 149 17.62 -3.24 3.87
N LEU A 150 18.24 -4.41 3.90
CA LEU A 150 19.50 -4.70 3.22
C LEU A 150 19.40 -4.70 1.68
N GLU A 151 18.19 -4.79 1.11
CA GLU A 151 18.02 -4.61 -0.33
C GLU A 151 18.23 -3.17 -0.80
N LEU A 152 18.15 -2.18 0.11
CA LEU A 152 18.28 -0.75 -0.18
C LEU A 152 19.49 -0.08 0.51
N PHE A 153 20.08 -0.76 1.49
CA PHE A 153 21.17 -0.26 2.31
C PHE A 153 22.26 -1.32 2.48
N GLU A 154 23.51 -0.90 2.49
CA GLU A 154 24.66 -1.80 2.60
C GLU A 154 24.86 -2.37 4.02
N GLU A 155 24.45 -1.60 5.03
CA GLU A 155 24.64 -1.95 6.44
C GLU A 155 23.31 -2.18 7.16
N ASN A 156 23.28 -3.16 8.05
CA ASN A 156 22.14 -3.43 8.92
C ASN A 156 22.35 -2.77 10.31
N PRO A 157 21.56 -1.74 10.67
CA PRO A 157 21.74 -1.00 11.91
C PRO A 157 21.29 -1.77 13.16
N SER A 158 20.53 -2.86 12.97
CA SER A 158 19.90 -3.63 14.05
C SER A 158 20.93 -4.11 15.08
N ARG A 159 20.63 -3.92 16.36
CA ARG A 159 21.31 -4.57 17.47
C ARG A 159 21.14 -6.09 17.43
N PHE A 160 19.94 -6.59 17.14
CA PHE A 160 19.60 -8.02 17.12
C PHE A 160 19.65 -8.59 15.71
N LYS A 161 20.85 -8.93 15.23
CA LYS A 161 21.06 -9.51 13.89
C LYS A 161 20.89 -11.03 13.91
N LEU A 162 19.67 -11.51 14.12
CA LEU A 162 19.36 -12.93 14.33
C LEU A 162 18.81 -13.65 13.08
N GLY A 163 18.28 -12.90 12.11
CA GLY A 163 17.73 -13.42 10.87
C GLY A 163 17.27 -12.28 9.95
N LEU A 164 17.03 -12.61 8.66
CA LEU A 164 16.58 -11.63 7.67
C LEU A 164 15.08 -11.31 7.77
N ASP A 165 14.33 -12.16 8.44
CA ASP A 165 12.90 -12.11 8.75
C ASP A 165 12.57 -11.40 10.08
N TYR A 166 13.59 -10.93 10.80
CA TYR A 166 13.44 -10.11 12.00
C TYR A 166 13.18 -8.65 11.61
N PRO A 167 12.47 -7.86 12.42
CA PRO A 167 12.28 -6.44 12.17
C PRO A 167 13.64 -5.72 12.18
N VAL A 168 13.79 -4.74 11.30
CA VAL A 168 14.91 -3.79 11.39
C VAL A 168 14.66 -2.83 12.56
N GLU A 169 15.65 -2.69 13.43
CA GLU A 169 15.61 -1.78 14.57
C GLU A 169 16.90 -0.97 14.70
N ASN A 170 16.97 -0.12 15.72
CA ASN A 170 18.05 0.84 15.91
C ASN A 170 18.18 1.85 14.73
N THR A 171 17.05 2.19 14.12
CA THR A 171 16.92 3.25 13.12
C THR A 171 16.40 4.54 13.75
N ASN A 172 16.55 5.67 13.07
CA ASN A 172 15.87 6.92 13.41
C ASN A 172 14.83 7.27 12.32
N TRP A 173 14.04 8.31 12.60
CA TRP A 173 12.97 8.76 11.71
C TRP A 173 13.47 9.19 10.33
N ASP A 174 14.60 9.90 10.25
CA ASP A 174 15.17 10.37 8.98
C ASP A 174 15.56 9.20 8.06
N ILE A 175 16.17 8.16 8.64
CA ILE A 175 16.51 6.93 7.92
C ILE A 175 15.26 6.16 7.49
N ALA A 176 14.19 6.17 8.30
CA ALA A 176 12.92 5.56 7.95
C ALA A 176 12.24 6.24 6.75
N MET A 177 12.28 7.58 6.70
CA MET A 177 11.84 8.35 5.55
C MET A 177 12.71 8.08 4.30
N LEU A 178 14.03 8.04 4.47
CA LEU A 178 14.96 7.72 3.37
C LEU A 178 14.75 6.30 2.82
N TYR A 179 14.41 5.32 3.68
CA TYR A 179 14.04 3.98 3.23
C TYR A 179 12.82 4.03 2.30
N CYS A 180 11.77 4.76 2.69
CA CYS A 180 10.57 4.93 1.87
C CYS A 180 10.87 5.60 0.53
N GLU A 181 11.70 6.64 0.53
CA GLU A 181 12.15 7.34 -0.69
C GLU A 181 12.91 6.41 -1.63
N ARG A 182 13.91 5.67 -1.12
CA ARG A 182 14.70 4.71 -1.91
C ARG A 182 13.84 3.58 -2.46
N LEU A 183 12.89 3.08 -1.67
CA LEU A 183 11.97 2.04 -2.13
C LEU A 183 11.07 2.57 -3.25
N THR A 184 10.56 3.79 -3.10
CA THR A 184 9.78 4.49 -4.15
C THR A 184 10.59 4.60 -5.43
N GLN A 185 11.82 5.10 -5.35
CA GLN A 185 12.70 5.24 -6.50
C GLN A 185 12.97 3.88 -7.18
N ARG A 186 13.37 2.86 -6.40
CA ARG A 186 13.68 1.52 -6.93
C ARG A 186 12.49 0.91 -7.65
N GLU A 187 11.30 0.96 -7.05
CA GLU A 187 10.11 0.34 -7.62
C GLU A 187 9.56 1.14 -8.83
N ALA A 188 9.74 2.46 -8.84
CA ALA A 188 9.41 3.32 -9.98
C ALA A 188 10.35 3.07 -11.17
N GLU A 189 11.66 3.05 -10.94
CA GLU A 189 12.69 2.74 -11.97
C GLU A 189 12.50 1.35 -12.56
N ALA A 190 12.07 0.39 -11.73
CA ALA A 190 11.73 -0.96 -12.18
C ALA A 190 10.34 -1.08 -12.84
N GLY A 191 9.55 0.01 -12.88
CA GLY A 191 8.21 0.02 -13.48
C GLY A 191 7.14 -0.78 -12.73
N ARG A 192 7.42 -1.22 -11.49
CA ARG A 192 6.52 -1.98 -10.61
C ARG A 192 5.64 -1.09 -9.74
N LEU A 193 6.01 0.18 -9.59
CA LEU A 193 5.21 1.19 -8.92
C LEU A 193 4.36 1.96 -9.94
N PRO A 194 3.04 2.09 -9.76
CA PRO A 194 2.24 3.02 -10.55
C PRO A 194 2.73 4.46 -10.32
N GLU A 195 2.71 5.30 -11.38
CA GLU A 195 3.25 6.68 -11.36
C GLU A 195 2.65 7.55 -10.24
N ASP A 196 1.39 7.31 -9.90
CA ASP A 196 0.65 8.04 -8.87
C ASP A 196 0.86 7.48 -7.44
N PHE A 197 1.79 6.55 -7.22
CA PHE A 197 1.98 5.90 -5.94
C PHE A 197 3.39 6.10 -5.40
N ILE A 198 3.49 6.21 -4.07
CA ILE A 198 4.75 6.30 -3.34
C ILE A 198 4.73 5.37 -2.13
N TYR A 199 5.92 4.96 -1.69
CA TYR A 199 6.09 4.42 -0.33
C TYR A 199 6.33 5.56 0.66
N ARG A 200 5.69 5.50 1.82
CA ARG A 200 5.87 6.46 2.92
C ARG A 200 5.61 5.82 4.27
N LEU A 201 6.01 6.51 5.35
CA LEU A 201 5.56 6.16 6.68
C LEU A 201 4.04 6.40 6.82
N PRO A 202 3.33 5.58 7.61
CA PRO A 202 1.94 5.83 7.98
C PRO A 202 1.82 7.13 8.77
N THR A 203 0.76 7.91 8.60
CA THR A 203 0.39 8.89 9.63
C THR A 203 -0.05 8.14 10.89
N GLU A 204 0.03 8.78 12.06
CA GLU A 204 -0.46 8.17 13.32
C GLU A 204 -1.92 7.71 13.20
N ALA A 205 -2.77 8.52 12.55
CA ALA A 205 -4.17 8.16 12.34
C ALA A 205 -4.35 6.95 11.41
N GLU A 206 -3.55 6.82 10.36
CA GLU A 206 -3.59 5.63 9.50
C GLU A 206 -3.06 4.39 10.22
N TRP A 207 -2.02 4.55 11.05
CA TRP A 207 -1.48 3.48 11.87
C TRP A 207 -2.50 2.97 12.88
N GLU A 208 -3.14 3.86 13.66
CA GLU A 208 -4.14 3.45 14.64
C GLU A 208 -5.40 2.88 13.98
N TYR A 209 -5.85 3.46 12.86
CA TYR A 209 -6.97 2.91 12.09
C TYR A 209 -6.69 1.48 11.62
N ALA A 210 -5.51 1.26 11.06
CA ALA A 210 -5.05 -0.04 10.61
C ALA A 210 -4.87 -1.01 11.79
N CYS A 211 -4.34 -0.53 12.93
CA CYS A 211 -4.16 -1.31 14.14
C CYS A 211 -5.49 -1.83 14.69
N ARG A 212 -6.47 -0.94 14.84
CA ARG A 212 -7.82 -1.24 15.33
C ARG A 212 -8.60 -2.17 14.41
N ALA A 213 -8.38 -2.08 13.10
CA ALA A 213 -9.05 -2.93 12.10
C ALA A 213 -10.58 -3.02 12.27
N GLY A 214 -11.21 -1.88 12.58
CA GLY A 214 -12.65 -1.75 12.78
C GLY A 214 -13.16 -2.06 14.20
N THR A 215 -12.29 -2.47 15.12
CA THR A 215 -12.64 -2.63 16.54
C THR A 215 -12.61 -1.29 17.28
N THR A 216 -13.37 -1.20 18.36
CA THR A 216 -13.39 -0.05 19.29
C THR A 216 -12.91 -0.44 20.69
N THR A 217 -12.23 -1.58 20.79
CA THR A 217 -11.70 -2.15 22.02
C THR A 217 -10.27 -1.69 22.26
N ARG A 218 -9.74 -1.97 23.46
CA ARG A 218 -8.36 -1.64 23.85
C ARG A 218 -7.32 -2.22 22.89
N TYR A 219 -7.50 -3.47 22.50
CA TYR A 219 -6.68 -4.15 21.50
C TYR A 219 -7.54 -4.57 20.30
N SER A 220 -6.90 -4.92 19.20
CA SER A 220 -7.60 -5.43 17.99
C SER A 220 -8.26 -6.79 18.19
N PHE A 221 -7.95 -7.47 19.30
CA PHE A 221 -8.47 -8.77 19.71
C PHE A 221 -9.38 -8.69 20.95
N GLY A 222 -9.82 -7.50 21.33
CA GLY A 222 -10.73 -7.27 22.46
C GLY A 222 -10.11 -6.40 23.55
N ASN A 223 -10.78 -6.34 24.71
CA ASN A 223 -10.30 -5.51 25.83
C ASN A 223 -9.19 -6.19 26.66
N ASP A 224 -9.18 -7.52 26.68
CA ASP A 224 -8.19 -8.38 27.34
C ASP A 224 -7.70 -7.84 28.71
N SER A 225 -8.63 -7.56 29.61
CA SER A 225 -8.34 -6.84 30.86
C SER A 225 -7.40 -7.59 31.81
N ASP A 226 -7.35 -8.91 31.67
CA ASP A 226 -6.49 -9.82 32.45
C ASP A 226 -5.26 -10.31 31.66
N PHE A 227 -5.05 -9.79 30.44
CA PHE A 227 -3.92 -10.13 29.55
C PHE A 227 -3.84 -11.64 29.21
N GLU A 228 -4.99 -12.32 29.08
CA GLU A 228 -5.03 -13.75 28.76
C GLU A 228 -4.69 -14.03 27.29
N LEU A 229 -4.99 -13.08 26.39
CA LEU A 229 -4.75 -13.21 24.96
C LEU A 229 -3.48 -12.49 24.50
N PHE A 230 -2.98 -11.54 25.29
CA PHE A 230 -1.89 -10.63 24.89
C PHE A 230 -0.65 -11.37 24.36
N ASP A 231 -0.26 -12.46 25.01
CA ASP A 231 0.88 -13.28 24.61
C ASP A 231 0.74 -13.92 23.22
N ASP A 232 -0.49 -14.15 22.73
CA ASP A 232 -0.72 -14.72 21.39
C ASP A 232 -0.54 -13.68 20.27
N TYR A 233 -0.70 -12.40 20.60
CA TYR A 233 -0.71 -11.29 19.62
C TYR A 233 0.55 -10.41 19.68
N ALA A 234 1.30 -10.44 20.78
CA ALA A 234 2.41 -9.52 20.99
C ALA A 234 3.69 -10.19 21.52
N TRP A 235 4.82 -9.73 21.00
CA TRP A 235 6.11 -9.84 21.69
C TRP A 235 6.26 -8.65 22.65
N HIS A 236 6.45 -8.92 23.93
CA HIS A 236 6.60 -7.88 24.96
C HIS A 236 7.64 -8.30 25.99
N LEU A 237 7.95 -7.42 26.95
CA LEU A 237 9.01 -7.65 27.94
C LEU A 237 8.91 -8.99 28.69
N GLY A 238 7.70 -9.51 28.88
CA GLY A 238 7.44 -10.75 29.62
C GLY A 238 7.74 -12.03 28.82
N ASN A 239 7.65 -12.00 27.49
CA ASN A 239 7.78 -13.20 26.64
C ASN A 239 8.88 -13.08 25.57
N SER A 240 9.48 -11.90 25.36
CA SER A 240 10.44 -11.66 24.28
C SER A 240 11.87 -12.11 24.58
N GLU A 241 12.16 -12.52 25.82
CA GLU A 241 13.53 -12.85 26.28
C GLU A 241 14.53 -11.68 26.10
N GLY A 242 14.04 -10.44 26.00
CA GLY A 242 14.86 -9.25 25.85
C GLY A 242 15.47 -9.08 24.45
N ARG A 243 14.86 -9.66 23.42
CA ARG A 243 15.26 -9.56 22.00
C ARG A 243 14.06 -9.39 21.08
N THR A 244 14.31 -9.02 19.83
CA THR A 244 13.31 -9.12 18.76
C THR A 244 13.14 -10.57 18.30
N HIS A 245 12.04 -10.84 17.59
CA HIS A 245 11.65 -12.13 17.04
C HIS A 245 11.20 -11.95 15.58
N PRO A 246 11.07 -13.03 14.78
CA PRO A 246 10.54 -12.93 13.42
C PRO A 246 9.14 -12.30 13.37
N VAL A 247 8.88 -11.56 12.31
CA VAL A 247 7.70 -10.69 12.18
C VAL A 247 6.36 -11.42 12.05
N ASP A 248 6.37 -12.73 11.76
CA ASP A 248 5.18 -13.54 11.47
C ASP A 248 4.84 -14.60 12.55
N GLU A 249 5.43 -14.50 13.74
CA GLU A 249 5.24 -15.49 14.82
C GLU A 249 4.06 -15.24 15.77
N LYS A 250 3.44 -14.05 15.73
CA LYS A 250 2.24 -13.71 16.53
C LYS A 250 1.00 -13.60 15.66
N LEU A 251 -0.18 -13.74 16.26
CA LEU A 251 -1.45 -13.67 15.55
C LEU A 251 -1.69 -12.27 14.96
N PRO A 252 -2.24 -12.16 13.74
CA PRO A 252 -2.57 -10.89 13.14
C PRO A 252 -3.86 -10.29 13.71
N ASN A 253 -4.05 -9.00 13.48
CA ASN A 253 -5.35 -8.35 13.65
C ASN A 253 -6.37 -8.81 12.56
N PRO A 254 -7.65 -8.41 12.64
CA PRO A 254 -8.67 -8.78 11.64
C PRO A 254 -8.38 -8.41 10.18
N TRP A 255 -7.42 -7.52 9.91
CA TRP A 255 -7.00 -7.12 8.56
C TRP A 255 -5.68 -7.78 8.12
N GLY A 256 -5.17 -8.74 8.89
CA GLY A 256 -3.97 -9.51 8.53
C GLY A 256 -2.66 -8.77 8.78
N LEU A 257 -2.66 -7.77 9.67
CA LEU A 257 -1.46 -7.05 10.09
C LEU A 257 -0.91 -7.65 11.39
N HIS A 258 0.40 -7.86 11.45
CA HIS A 258 1.14 -8.42 12.58
C HIS A 258 1.98 -7.33 13.27
N GLY A 259 2.54 -7.64 14.44
CA GLY A 259 3.49 -6.76 15.15
C GLY A 259 2.88 -5.55 15.86
N LEU A 260 1.65 -5.16 15.53
CA LEU A 260 1.01 -3.91 15.98
C LEU A 260 0.93 -3.67 17.50
N HIS A 261 0.91 -4.72 18.31
CA HIS A 261 0.74 -4.63 19.78
C HIS A 261 2.04 -4.92 20.56
N GLY A 262 3.19 -5.05 19.89
CA GLY A 262 4.45 -5.42 20.51
C GLY A 262 5.64 -5.36 19.56
N SER A 263 6.65 -6.22 19.77
CA SER A 263 7.87 -6.29 18.95
C SER A 263 8.71 -5.01 19.04
N VAL A 264 8.60 -4.10 18.08
CA VAL A 264 9.35 -2.84 18.04
C VAL A 264 8.41 -1.65 17.88
N TYR A 265 8.81 -0.48 18.38
CA TYR A 265 8.08 0.75 18.07
C TYR A 265 8.18 1.07 16.57
N GLU A 266 7.08 1.58 16.01
CA GLU A 266 6.96 1.88 14.59
C GLU A 266 6.88 3.39 14.33
N TRP A 267 7.83 3.90 13.56
CA TRP A 267 7.85 5.31 13.16
C TRP A 267 6.64 5.67 12.31
N CYS A 268 5.92 6.72 12.71
CA CYS A 268 4.86 7.36 11.93
C CYS A 268 5.35 8.67 11.29
N LEU A 269 4.64 9.13 10.27
CA LEU A 269 4.85 10.37 9.56
C LEU A 269 4.42 11.56 10.44
N GLY A 270 5.31 12.54 10.57
CA GLY A 270 5.01 13.81 11.22
C GLY A 270 5.47 13.89 12.68
N TRP A 271 5.22 15.05 13.28
CA TRP A 271 5.50 15.29 14.69
C TRP A 271 4.36 14.79 15.56
N HIS A 272 4.68 14.31 16.75
CA HIS A 272 3.67 14.06 17.78
C HIS A 272 2.91 15.36 18.07
N VAL A 273 1.59 15.31 17.92
CA VAL A 273 0.68 16.42 18.16
C VAL A 273 -0.47 15.94 19.01
N TYR A 274 -0.90 16.77 19.97
CA TYR A 274 -2.10 16.47 20.75
C TYR A 274 -3.31 16.30 19.83
N TYR A 275 -4.19 15.36 20.17
CA TYR A 275 -5.37 15.11 19.38
C TYR A 275 -6.28 16.35 19.36
N PRO A 276 -6.78 16.76 18.18
CA PRO A 276 -7.52 18.00 18.06
C PRO A 276 -8.94 17.91 18.63
N GLY A 277 -9.47 16.70 18.84
CA GLY A 277 -10.86 16.46 19.19
C GLY A 277 -11.81 16.72 18.02
N GLY A 278 -13.10 16.48 18.24
CA GLY A 278 -14.11 16.75 17.22
C GLY A 278 -13.95 15.85 15.99
N HIS A 279 -14.03 16.45 14.79
CA HIS A 279 -13.96 15.74 13.51
C HIS A 279 -12.79 16.26 12.66
N VAL A 280 -11.98 15.34 12.15
CA VAL A 280 -10.87 15.60 11.23
C VAL A 280 -11.02 14.73 10.00
N THR A 281 -10.64 15.27 8.84
CA THR A 281 -10.61 14.56 7.57
C THR A 281 -9.16 14.50 7.09
N ASN A 282 -8.71 13.30 6.73
CA ASN A 282 -7.38 13.02 6.18
C ASN A 282 -7.54 12.46 4.76
#